data_AF-A0A1Q6QJ28-F1
#
_entry.id   AF-A0A1Q6QJ28-F1
#
_cell.length_a   1.000
_cell.length_b   1.000
_cell.length_c   1.000
_cell.angle_alpha   90.00
_cell.angle_beta   90.00
_cell.angle_gamma   90.00
#
_symmetry.space_group_name_H-M   'P 1'
#
loop_
_entity.id
_entity.type
_entity.pdbx_description
1 polymer ?
#
loop_
_entity_poly.entity_id
_entity_poly.type
_entity_poly.pdbx_seq_one_letter_code
_entity_poly.pdbx_strand_id
1 'polypeptide(L)'
;MELDSDGEGGQGAIRLTLTEAQAVTNGLVEIRYDAAALRYEGMDSAIGSTALRLDPEAGLLVFDYATAHPIQAGSPLAILRFAMRGIM
;
A
#
# COMPACT_ATOMS: atom_id res chain seq x y z
N MET A 1 -13.56 -29.04 0.51
CA MET A 1 -13.45 -27.58 0.39
C MET A 1 -13.28 -27.31 -1.08
N GLU A 2 -14.38 -26.93 -1.74
CA GLU A 2 -14.45 -26.73 -3.18
C GLU A 2 -14.05 -25.28 -3.44
N LEU A 3 -13.02 -25.08 -4.26
CA LEU A 3 -12.54 -23.76 -4.65
C LEU A 3 -13.27 -23.39 -5.94
N ASP A 4 -14.35 -22.63 -5.80
CA ASP A 4 -14.96 -21.96 -6.94
C ASP A 4 -13.93 -20.97 -7.51
N SER A 5 -13.39 -21.31 -8.67
CA SER A 5 -12.42 -20.51 -9.40
C SER A 5 -13.20 -19.69 -10.42
N ASP A 6 -13.87 -18.65 -9.95
CA ASP A 6 -14.43 -17.64 -10.84
C ASP A 6 -13.29 -16.72 -11.30
N GLY A 7 -13.06 -16.72 -12.62
CA GLY A 7 -12.00 -15.95 -13.25
C GLY A 7 -12.33 -14.47 -13.27
N GLU A 8 -11.88 -13.74 -12.25
CA GLU A 8 -11.73 -12.29 -12.28
C GLU A 8 -10.34 -11.92 -11.79
N GLY A 9 -9.65 -11.00 -12.49
CA GLY A 9 -8.35 -10.50 -12.07
C GLY A 9 -8.44 -9.89 -10.67
N GLY A 10 -8.06 -10.66 -9.66
CA GLY A 10 -8.30 -10.33 -8.26
C GLY A 10 -7.65 -9.00 -7.88
N GLN A 11 -8.49 -8.01 -7.53
CA GLN A 11 -8.04 -6.79 -6.89
C GLN A 11 -7.79 -7.07 -5.41
N GLY A 12 -6.55 -6.95 -4.98
CA GLY A 12 -6.12 -7.07 -3.58
C GLY A 12 -5.92 -5.69 -2.95
N ALA A 13 -6.45 -5.50 -1.75
CA ALA A 13 -6.20 -4.31 -0.94
C ALA A 13 -5.23 -4.63 0.21
N ILE A 14 -4.15 -3.86 0.34
CA ILE A 14 -3.17 -3.98 1.42
C ILE A 14 -3.30 -2.77 2.34
N ARG A 15 -3.61 -3.02 3.61
CA ARG A 15 -3.67 -1.98 4.65
C ARG A 15 -2.33 -1.85 5.36
N LEU A 16 -1.77 -0.64 5.34
CA LEU A 16 -0.58 -0.29 6.10
C LEU A 16 -0.98 0.24 7.47
N THR A 17 -0.31 -0.26 8.51
CA THR A 17 -0.55 0.12 9.91
C THR A 17 0.77 0.49 10.55
N LEU A 18 0.81 1.61 11.28
CA LEU A 18 1.98 2.01 12.04
C LEU A 18 2.22 1.03 13.18
N THR A 19 3.44 0.50 13.31
CA THR A 19 3.80 -0.45 14.38
C THR A 19 4.79 0.13 15.39
N GLU A 20 5.30 1.34 15.15
CA GLU A 20 6.23 2.01 16.05
C GLU A 20 5.61 2.21 17.44
N ALA A 21 6.32 1.77 18.47
CA ALA A 21 5.86 1.84 19.86
C ALA A 21 5.79 3.29 20.39
N GLN A 22 6.55 4.20 19.78
CA GLN A 22 6.52 5.62 20.07
C GLN A 22 5.64 6.32 19.04
N ALA A 23 4.91 7.33 19.50
CA ALA A 23 4.08 8.11 18.61
C ALA A 23 4.96 8.98 17.69
N VAL A 24 4.67 8.94 16.39
CA VAL A 24 5.43 9.67 15.37
C VAL A 24 4.54 10.68 14.65
N THR A 25 5.13 11.78 14.21
CA THR A 25 4.42 12.83 13.44
C THR A 25 4.78 12.80 11.96
N ASN A 26 5.83 12.07 11.59
CA ASN A 26 6.27 11.96 10.22
C ASN A 26 7.00 10.64 9.98
N GLY A 27 7.12 10.27 8.71
CA GLY A 27 7.85 9.08 8.29
C GLY A 27 7.90 8.97 6.77
N LEU A 28 8.84 8.15 6.29
CA LEU A 28 8.98 7.80 4.89
C LEU A 28 8.77 6.29 4.74
N VAL A 29 7.87 5.89 3.85
CA VAL A 29 7.55 4.50 3.60
C VAL A 29 7.95 4.14 2.18
N GLU A 30 8.85 3.17 2.05
CA GLU A 30 9.20 2.54 0.78
C GLU A 30 8.55 1.16 0.68
N ILE A 31 7.89 0.91 -0.45
CA ILE A 31 7.20 -0.34 -0.73
C ILE A 31 7.72 -0.88 -2.04
N ARG A 32 8.18 -2.13 -1.98
CA ARG A 32 8.67 -2.89 -3.12
C ARG A 32 7.73 -4.06 -3.35
N TYR A 33 7.27 -4.20 -4.58
CA TYR A 33 6.40 -5.27 -5.02
C TYR A 33 6.91 -5.88 -6.32
N ASP A 34 6.47 -7.09 -6.63
CA ASP A 34 6.79 -7.73 -7.91
C ASP A 34 5.91 -7.13 -9.02
N ALA A 35 6.49 -6.30 -9.89
CA ALA A 35 5.79 -5.68 -11.00
C ALA A 35 5.36 -6.66 -12.11
N ALA A 36 5.95 -7.86 -12.14
CA ALA A 36 5.53 -8.92 -13.06
C ALA A 36 4.23 -9.58 -12.59
N ALA A 37 4.04 -9.70 -11.27
CA ALA A 37 2.88 -10.32 -10.66
C ALA A 37 1.77 -9.34 -10.27
N LEU A 38 2.10 -8.10 -9.94
CA LEU A 38 1.18 -7.11 -9.39
C LEU A 38 1.21 -5.79 -10.18
N ARG A 39 0.03 -5.22 -10.40
CA ARG A 39 -0.15 -3.87 -10.95
C ARG A 39 -0.71 -2.96 -9.87
N TYR A 40 0.03 -1.92 -9.52
CA TYR A 40 -0.48 -0.89 -8.61
C TYR A 40 -1.64 -0.11 -9.25
N GLU A 41 -2.77 0.01 -8.53
CA GLU A 41 -3.98 0.67 -9.01
C GLU A 41 -4.31 1.96 -8.25
N GLY A 42 -3.67 2.19 -7.11
CA GLY A 42 -3.82 3.43 -6.36
C GLY A 42 -3.66 3.25 -4.86
N MET A 43 -3.77 4.38 -4.16
CA MET A 43 -3.65 4.46 -2.71
C MET A 43 -4.73 5.39 -2.16
N ASP A 44 -5.38 4.97 -1.09
CA ASP A 44 -6.16 5.85 -0.22
C ASP A 44 -5.33 6.13 1.04
N SER A 45 -4.96 7.39 1.23
CA SER A 45 -4.23 7.83 2.41
C SER A 45 -5.19 8.17 3.55
N ALA A 46 -4.97 7.61 4.73
CA ALA A 46 -5.73 7.98 5.93
C ALA A 46 -5.20 9.26 6.59
N ILE A 47 -3.99 9.70 6.22
CA ILE A 47 -3.22 10.74 6.92
C ILE A 47 -2.81 11.90 6.01
N GLY A 48 -3.39 12.01 4.81
CA GLY A 48 -3.15 13.12 3.89
C GLY A 48 -1.83 13.04 3.11
N SER A 49 -1.17 11.89 3.09
CA SER A 49 0.02 11.62 2.28
C SER A 49 -0.22 11.66 0.77
N THR A 50 0.74 12.21 0.03
CA THR A 50 0.84 12.08 -1.43
C THR A 50 2.01 11.15 -1.77
N ALA A 51 1.89 10.34 -2.82
CA ALA A 51 3.02 9.54 -3.30
C ALA A 51 4.15 10.45 -3.80
N LEU A 52 5.34 10.33 -3.21
CA LEU A 52 6.52 11.10 -3.61
C LEU A 52 7.15 10.53 -4.88
N ARG A 53 7.11 9.20 -5.01
CA ARG A 53 7.71 8.49 -6.13
C ARG A 53 6.94 7.21 -6.41
N LEU A 54 6.60 6.99 -7.68
CA LEU A 54 5.94 5.79 -8.15
C LEU A 54 6.64 5.34 -9.42
N ASP A 55 7.36 4.22 -9.35
CA ASP A 55 7.98 3.56 -10.49
C ASP A 55 7.32 2.17 -10.66
N PRO A 56 6.18 2.11 -11.38
CA PRO A 56 5.39 0.88 -11.44
C PRO A 56 6.09 -0.23 -12.22
N GLU A 57 6.96 0.12 -13.17
CA GLU A 57 7.78 -0.85 -13.92
C GLU A 57 8.89 -1.47 -13.05
N ALA A 58 9.41 -0.70 -12.09
CA ALA A 58 10.41 -1.18 -11.13
C ALA A 58 9.78 -1.82 -9.89
N GLY A 59 8.45 -1.79 -9.77
CA GLY A 59 7.73 -2.31 -8.60
C GLY A 59 7.99 -1.49 -7.34
N LEU A 60 8.15 -0.16 -7.47
CA LEU A 60 8.52 0.72 -6.36
C LEU A 60 7.44 1.80 -6.13
N LEU A 61 7.05 1.96 -4.87
CA LEU A 61 6.21 3.05 -4.39
C LEU A 61 6.85 3.65 -3.14
N VAL A 62 7.05 4.96 -3.13
CA VAL A 62 7.54 5.70 -1.97
C VAL A 62 6.57 6.83 -1.68
N PHE A 63 6.14 6.94 -0.42
CA PHE A 63 5.33 8.05 0.05
C PHE A 63 5.78 8.47 1.44
N ASP A 64 5.67 9.76 1.73
CA ASP A 64 5.87 10.28 3.08
C ASP A 64 4.54 10.54 3.77
N TYR A 65 4.59 10.72 5.07
CA TYR A 65 3.53 11.36 5.82
C TYR A 65 4.12 12.39 6.77
N ALA A 66 3.39 13.48 6.95
CA ALA A 66 3.69 14.50 7.95
C ALA A 66 2.38 15.07 8.48
N THR A 67 2.11 14.87 9.77
CA THR A 67 0.87 15.28 10.44
C THR A 67 1.17 16.19 11.63
N ALA A 68 0.27 17.15 11.88
CA ALA A 68 0.36 18.03 13.05
C ALA A 68 0.14 17.28 14.37
N HIS A 69 -0.54 16.13 14.32
CA HIS A 69 -0.86 15.31 15.48
C HIS A 69 -0.08 13.98 15.45
N PRO A 70 0.38 13.50 16.62
CA PRO A 70 1.14 12.26 16.72
C PRO A 70 0.28 11.03 16.40
N ILE A 71 0.76 10.21 15.47
CA ILE A 71 0.17 8.94 15.05
C ILE A 71 0.62 7.86 16.03
N GLN A 72 -0.35 7.16 16.62
CA GLN A 72 -0.09 6.09 17.59
C GLN A 72 0.13 4.74 16.90
N ALA A 73 0.84 3.83 17.56
CA ALA A 73 0.89 2.42 17.18
C ALA A 73 -0.52 1.86 16.91
N GLY A 74 -0.67 1.07 15.85
CA GLY A 74 -1.95 0.50 15.41
C GLY A 74 -2.80 1.42 14.53
N SER A 75 -2.38 2.68 14.31
CA SER A 75 -3.11 3.60 13.43
C SER A 75 -2.93 3.22 11.96
N PRO A 76 -4.00 3.25 11.14
CA PRO A 76 -3.88 3.07 9.69
C PRO A 76 -3.10 4.23 9.06
N LEU A 77 -2.18 3.91 8.15
CA LEU A 77 -1.44 4.91 7.38
C LEU A 77 -2.06 5.10 5.99
N ALA A 78 -2.20 4.00 5.24
CA ALA A 78 -2.79 4.00 3.90
C ALA A 78 -3.34 2.62 3.53
N ILE A 79 -4.21 2.60 2.52
CA ILE A 79 -4.67 1.38 1.86
C ILE A 79 -4.17 1.43 0.42
N LEU A 80 -3.40 0.42 0.03
CA LEU A 80 -2.89 0.25 -1.34
C LEU A 80 -3.78 -0.74 -2.08
N ARG A 81 -4.07 -0.44 -3.34
CA ARG A 81 -4.80 -1.34 -4.24
C ARG A 81 -3.85 -1.89 -5.29
N PHE A 82 -3.87 -3.20 -5.47
CA PHE A 82 -3.12 -3.91 -6.50
C PHE A 82 -4.06 -4.86 -7.25
N ALA A 83 -3.91 -4.94 -8.56
CA ALA A 83 -4.49 -6.01 -9.36
C ALA A 83 -3.43 -7.08 -9.61
N MET A 84 -3.81 -8.36 -9.52
CA MET A 84 -2.96 -9.45 -9.95
C MET A 84 -2.84 -9.44 -11.47
N ARG A 85 -1.61 -9.44 -12.00
CA ARG A 85 -1.41 -9.72 -13.42
C ARG A 85 -1.76 -11.19 -13.65
N GLY A 86 -2.83 -11.43 -14.40
CA GLY A 86 -3.28 -12.78 -14.70
C GLY A 86 -2.13 -13.61 -15.26
N ILE A 87 -1.91 -14.78 -14.65
CA ILE A 87 -1.05 -15.82 -15.20
C ILE A 87 -1.78 -16.30 -16.46
N MET A 88 -1.28 -15.91 -17.63
CA MET A 88 -1.77 -16.43 -18.91
C MET A 88 -1.38 -17.90 -19.07
#